data_AF-A0A0A9X746-F1
#
_entry.id   AF-A0A0A9X746-F1
#
_cell.length_a   1.000
_cell.length_b   1.000
_cell.length_c   1.000
_cell.angle_alpha   90.00
_cell.angle_beta   90.00
_cell.angle_gamma   90.00
#
_symmetry.space_group_name_H-M   'P 1'
#
loop_
_entity.id
_entity.type
_entity.pdbx_description
1 polymer ?
#
loop_
_entity_poly.entity_id
_entity_poly.type
_entity_poly.pdbx_seq_one_letter_code
_entity_poly.pdbx_strand_id
1 'polypeptide(L)'
;MSPHGAELLCDFPSSAIIVSNVIWERADLGALRDLDQLYKSVGESREYAVVGRPNGSTLKLHNVGPVDRGLYRCMATAADPSSNAVFTLFQDVPFYPEFGYLAKQHPHAHAHSLPLPPPRPPPCCRMKEVFRDFHHQHHQSSSVVVKSLSHFY
;
A
#
# COMPACT_ATOMS: atom_id res chain seq x y z
N MET A 1 17.41 -8.99 14.92
CA MET A 1 17.07 -8.34 13.65
C MET A 1 16.74 -6.90 13.99
N SER A 2 17.38 -5.92 13.35
CA SER A 2 17.05 -4.50 13.58
C SER A 2 15.62 -4.28 13.09
N PRO A 3 14.73 -3.65 13.87
CA PRO A 3 13.41 -3.34 13.35
C PRO A 3 13.59 -2.28 12.24
N HIS A 4 13.09 -2.61 11.05
CA HIS A 4 13.13 -1.73 9.89
C HIS A 4 11.78 -1.04 9.81
N GLY A 5 11.77 0.28 9.66
CA GLY A 5 10.56 1.01 9.32
C GLY A 5 10.37 1.06 7.81
N ALA A 6 9.17 1.35 7.36
CA ALA A 6 8.89 1.63 5.96
C ALA A 6 7.99 2.85 5.81
N GLU A 7 8.21 3.58 4.72
CA GLU A 7 7.34 4.67 4.29
C GLU A 7 6.73 4.28 2.94
N LEU A 8 5.40 4.29 2.88
CA LEU A 8 4.63 4.07 1.67
C LEU A 8 4.07 5.42 1.23
N LEU A 9 4.37 5.80 0.00
CA LEU A 9 4.04 7.11 -0.54
C LEU A 9 2.87 7.00 -1.50
N CYS A 10 1.91 7.92 -1.39
CA CYS A 10 0.91 8.12 -2.42
C CYS A 10 0.78 9.57 -2.87
N ASP A 11 0.55 9.74 -4.17
CA ASP A 11 0.37 11.04 -4.80
C ASP A 11 -0.80 10.97 -5.78
N PHE A 12 -1.79 11.81 -5.53
CA PHE A 12 -2.92 12.09 -6.40
C PHE A 12 -2.52 13.14 -7.47
N PRO A 13 -3.20 13.14 -8.63
CA PRO A 13 -2.93 14.11 -9.67
C PRO A 13 -3.22 15.54 -9.19
N SER A 14 -2.34 16.49 -9.53
CA SER A 14 -2.49 17.90 -9.16
C SER A 14 -3.72 18.58 -9.78
N SER A 15 -4.34 17.95 -10.77
CA SER A 15 -5.60 18.40 -11.37
C SER A 15 -6.83 18.08 -10.52
N ALA A 16 -6.72 17.18 -9.53
CA ALA A 16 -7.81 16.82 -8.65
C ALA A 16 -7.79 17.68 -7.38
N ILE A 17 -8.96 18.20 -7.00
CA ILE A 17 -9.11 18.94 -5.74
C ILE A 17 -9.49 17.93 -4.66
N ILE A 18 -8.55 17.59 -3.78
CA ILE A 18 -8.82 16.71 -2.64
C ILE A 18 -9.65 17.46 -1.60
N VAL A 19 -10.81 16.92 -1.25
CA VAL A 19 -11.78 17.54 -0.33
C VAL A 19 -11.98 16.75 0.96
N SER A 20 -11.25 15.65 1.16
CA SER A 20 -11.28 14.85 2.38
C SER A 20 -9.88 14.56 2.92
N ASN A 21 -9.83 13.99 4.12
CA ASN A 21 -8.62 13.32 4.59
C ASN A 21 -8.26 12.13 3.69
N VAL A 22 -6.97 11.80 3.64
CA VAL A 22 -6.47 10.58 2.98
C VAL A 22 -6.48 9.43 3.96
N ILE A 23 -7.11 8.33 3.58
CA ILE A 23 -7.16 7.09 4.37
C ILE A 23 -6.27 6.03 3.73
N TRP A 24 -5.72 5.14 4.55
CA TRP A 24 -4.92 4.00 4.12
C TRP A 24 -5.59 2.70 4.56
N GLU A 25 -5.71 1.75 3.64
CA GLU A 25 -6.30 0.44 3.89
C GLU A 25 -5.46 -0.69 3.28
N ARG A 26 -5.78 -1.92 3.69
CA ARG A 26 -5.26 -3.15 3.05
C ARG A 26 -6.19 -3.59 1.93
N ALA A 27 -5.78 -3.36 0.69
CA ALA A 27 -6.56 -3.70 -0.49
C ALA A 27 -6.65 -5.22 -0.74
N ASP A 28 -5.65 -5.97 -0.28
CA ASP A 28 -5.57 -7.43 -0.40
C ASP A 28 -6.38 -8.19 0.65
N LEU A 29 -6.79 -7.54 1.74
CA LEU A 29 -7.53 -8.16 2.85
C LEU A 29 -9.05 -7.97 2.79
N GLY A 30 -9.57 -7.32 1.75
CA GLY A 30 -11.01 -7.16 1.53
C GLY A 30 -11.68 -6.40 2.66
N ALA A 31 -12.67 -7.00 3.35
CA ALA A 31 -13.47 -6.33 4.39
C ALA A 31 -12.70 -5.99 5.69
N LEU A 32 -11.51 -6.56 5.90
CA LEU A 32 -10.58 -6.13 6.94
C LEU A 32 -9.78 -4.91 6.44
N ARG A 33 -10.51 -3.80 6.29
CA ARG A 33 -10.00 -2.59 5.61
C ARG A 33 -9.08 -1.78 6.51
N ASP A 34 -9.40 -1.75 7.80
CA ASP A 34 -8.72 -0.87 8.75
C ASP A 34 -7.43 -1.51 9.29
N LEU A 35 -6.32 -0.76 9.16
CA LEU A 35 -5.02 -1.13 9.72
C LEU A 35 -5.11 -1.35 11.23
N ASP A 36 -5.91 -0.54 11.94
CA ASP A 36 -6.13 -0.71 13.38
C ASP A 36 -6.78 -2.05 13.70
N GLN A 37 -7.77 -2.47 12.91
CA GLN A 37 -8.45 -3.74 13.10
C GLN A 37 -7.52 -4.92 12.79
N LEU A 38 -6.70 -4.81 11.73
CA LEU A 38 -5.68 -5.79 11.40
C LEU A 38 -4.70 -5.97 12.57
N TYR A 39 -4.11 -4.88 13.05
CA TYR A 39 -3.10 -4.94 14.10
C TYR A 39 -3.65 -5.44 15.43
N LYS A 40 -4.87 -5.03 15.80
CA LYS A 40 -5.58 -5.59 16.97
C LYS A 40 -5.83 -7.10 16.83
N SER A 41 -6.17 -7.59 15.64
CA SER A 41 -6.49 -9.01 15.41
C SER A 41 -5.29 -9.96 15.60
N VAL A 42 -4.08 -9.48 15.32
CA VAL A 42 -2.85 -10.26 15.48
C VAL A 42 -2.21 -10.13 16.86
N GLY A 43 -2.84 -9.38 17.78
CA GLY A 43 -2.36 -9.20 19.15
C GLY A 43 -1.06 -8.38 19.24
N GLU A 44 -0.65 -7.70 18.17
CA GLU A 44 0.52 -6.83 18.16
C GLU A 44 0.10 -5.36 18.20
N SER A 45 0.61 -4.62 19.20
CA SER A 45 0.51 -3.16 19.22
C SER A 45 1.51 -2.59 18.22
N ARG A 46 1.10 -2.49 16.95
CA ARG A 46 1.91 -1.87 15.90
C ARG A 46 1.58 -0.39 15.80
N GLU A 47 2.62 0.42 15.83
CA GLU A 47 2.51 1.85 15.62
C GLU A 47 2.70 2.17 14.14
N TYR A 48 1.73 2.91 13.58
CA TYR A 48 1.82 3.51 12.27
C TYR A 48 1.38 4.97 12.36
N ALA A 49 1.85 5.77 11.40
CA ALA A 49 1.45 7.17 11.29
C ALA A 49 1.05 7.50 9.86
N VAL A 50 -0.02 8.29 9.71
CA VAL A 50 -0.44 8.84 8.42
C VAL A 50 -0.08 10.32 8.41
N VAL A 51 0.80 10.70 7.49
CA VAL A 51 1.26 12.09 7.33
C VAL A 51 0.71 12.66 6.04
N GLY A 52 -0.13 13.69 6.14
CA GLY A 52 -0.67 14.39 4.98
C GLY A 52 0.41 15.12 4.16
N ARG A 53 0.23 15.15 2.84
CA ARG A 53 1.08 15.89 1.89
C ARG A 53 0.20 16.73 0.96
N PRO A 54 0.74 17.78 0.30
CA PRO A 54 -0.05 18.65 -0.57
C PRO A 54 -0.87 17.91 -1.64
N ASN A 55 -0.31 16.84 -2.21
CA ASN A 55 -0.97 16.05 -3.25
C ASN A 55 -1.26 14.60 -2.80
N GLY A 56 -1.21 14.27 -1.51
CA GLY A 56 -1.38 12.88 -1.10
C GLY A 56 -1.03 12.63 0.35
N SER A 57 -0.39 11.50 0.62
CA SER A 57 -0.11 11.08 1.99
C SER A 57 1.10 10.14 2.05
N THR A 58 1.66 9.99 3.25
CA THR A 58 2.69 9.00 3.55
C THR A 58 2.23 8.16 4.72
N LEU A 59 2.18 6.85 4.53
CA LEU A 59 2.00 5.88 5.60
C LEU A 59 3.37 5.46 6.13
N LYS A 60 3.62 5.73 7.40
CA LYS A 60 4.82 5.31 8.11
C LYS A 60 4.51 4.06 8.94
N LEU A 61 5.28 3.01 8.72
CA LEU A 61 5.26 1.76 9.49
C LEU A 61 6.54 1.73 10.34
N HIS A 62 6.42 1.71 11.67
CA HIS A 62 7.60 1.85 12.55
C HIS A 62 8.35 0.54 12.81
N ASN A 63 7.65 -0.59 12.84
CA ASN A 63 8.23 -1.91 13.12
C ASN A 63 7.75 -2.93 12.10
N VAL A 64 8.34 -2.88 10.90
CA VAL A 64 7.86 -3.69 9.79
C VAL A 64 8.12 -5.17 10.03
N GLY A 65 7.10 -6.01 9.78
CA GLY A 65 7.21 -7.46 9.86
C GLY A 65 6.31 -8.19 8.86
N PRO A 66 6.29 -9.55 8.90
CA PRO A 66 5.59 -10.36 7.90
C PRO A 66 4.12 -10.01 7.69
N VAL A 67 3.41 -9.58 8.74
CA VAL A 67 1.98 -9.17 8.65
C VAL A 67 1.76 -7.90 7.83
N ASP A 68 2.76 -7.02 7.72
CA ASP A 68 2.65 -5.81 6.90
C ASP A 68 2.80 -6.11 5.41
N ARG A 69 3.28 -7.31 5.04
CA ARG A 69 3.39 -7.69 3.62
C ARG A 69 2.00 -7.66 2.99
N GLY A 70 1.83 -6.87 1.93
CA GLY A 70 0.55 -6.75 1.26
C GLY A 70 0.42 -5.59 0.29
N LEU A 71 -0.80 -5.44 -0.24
CA LEU A 71 -1.19 -4.34 -1.09
C LEU A 71 -1.89 -3.27 -0.25
N TYR A 72 -1.30 -2.09 -0.17
CA TYR A 72 -1.90 -0.95 0.51
C TYR A 72 -2.64 -0.10 -0.51
N ARG A 73 -3.73 0.52 -0.08
CA ARG A 73 -4.49 1.48 -0.89
C ARG A 73 -4.65 2.76 -0.12
N CYS A 74 -4.18 3.86 -0.69
CA CYS A 74 -4.57 5.17 -0.23
C CYS A 74 -5.86 5.59 -0.93
N MET A 75 -6.75 6.29 -0.24
CA MET A 75 -7.96 6.83 -0.85
C MET A 75 -8.28 8.21 -0.33
N ALA A 76 -8.89 9.02 -1.19
CA ALA A 76 -9.45 10.31 -0.82
C ALA A 76 -10.65 10.63 -1.70
N THR A 77 -11.53 11.49 -1.19
CA THR A 77 -12.60 12.10 -1.98
C THR A 77 -12.04 13.34 -2.68
N ALA A 78 -12.30 13.44 -3.98
CA ALA A 78 -11.92 14.55 -4.81
C ALA A 78 -13.12 15.17 -5.51
N ALA A 79 -13.00 16.45 -5.85
CA ALA A 79 -13.95 17.17 -6.67
C ALA A 79 -13.31 17.57 -8.01
N ASP A 80 -14.08 17.46 -9.09
CA ASP A 80 -13.72 18.02 -10.39
C ASP A 80 -14.33 19.43 -10.49
N PRO A 81 -13.50 20.49 -10.52
CA PRO A 81 -13.99 21.86 -10.56
C PRO A 81 -14.78 22.19 -11.84
N SER A 82 -14.60 21.43 -12.92
CA SER A 82 -15.28 21.68 -14.20
C SER A 82 -16.70 21.11 -14.24
N SER A 83 -16.94 20.02 -13.53
CA SER A 83 -18.23 19.30 -13.52
C SER A 83 -18.96 19.35 -12.17
N ASN A 84 -18.32 19.91 -11.13
CA ASN A 84 -18.75 19.87 -9.74
C ASN A 84 -19.06 18.44 -9.24
N ALA A 85 -18.51 17.43 -9.92
CA ALA A 85 -18.68 16.03 -9.57
C ALA A 85 -17.71 15.66 -8.45
N VAL A 86 -18.20 14.88 -7.49
CA VAL A 86 -17.41 14.31 -6.41
C VAL A 86 -17.17 12.83 -6.71
N PHE A 87 -15.92 12.40 -6.60
CA PHE A 87 -15.51 11.02 -6.88
C PHE A 87 -14.43 10.56 -5.90
N THR A 88 -14.26 9.25 -5.80
CA THR A 88 -13.20 8.66 -4.97
C THR A 88 -11.96 8.41 -5.83
N LEU A 89 -10.84 8.98 -5.39
CA LEU A 89 -9.51 8.68 -5.88
C LEU A 89 -8.86 7.62 -5.02
N PHE A 90 -8.13 6.72 -5.65
CA PHE A 90 -7.27 5.78 -4.95
C PHE A 90 -5.98 5.50 -5.71
N GLN A 91 -4.95 5.09 -4.97
CA GLN A 91 -3.70 4.57 -5.52
C GLN A 91 -3.28 3.37 -4.70
N ASP A 92 -2.95 2.29 -5.41
CA ASP A 92 -2.41 1.08 -4.82
C ASP A 92 -0.88 1.16 -4.73
N VAL A 93 -0.37 0.77 -3.57
CA VAL A 93 1.05 0.78 -3.22
C VAL A 93 1.44 -0.63 -2.77
N PRO A 94 2.11 -1.43 -3.63
CA PRO A 94 2.54 -2.77 -3.26
C PRO A 94 3.69 -2.71 -2.26
N PHE A 95 3.60 -3.49 -1.19
CA PHE A 95 4.63 -3.59 -0.16
C PHE A 95 4.94 -5.06 0.16
N TYR A 96 5.95 -5.59 -0.54
CA TYR A 96 6.38 -6.98 -0.41
C TYR A 96 7.88 -7.08 -0.09
N PRO A 97 8.33 -6.60 1.08
CA PRO A 97 9.73 -6.73 1.47
C PRO A 97 10.10 -8.21 1.69
N GLU A 98 11.33 -8.55 1.34
CA GLU A 98 11.93 -9.84 1.68
C GLU A 98 12.45 -9.79 3.12
N PHE A 99 11.69 -10.35 4.05
CA PHE A 99 12.19 -10.59 5.41
C PHE A 99 13.12 -11.79 5.31
N GLY A 100 14.43 -11.54 5.27
CA GLY A 100 15.44 -12.59 5.19
C GLY A 100 15.23 -13.63 6.29
N TYR A 101 14.56 -14.72 5.97
CA TYR A 101 14.75 -15.97 6.68
C TYR A 101 16.20 -16.35 6.39
N LEU A 102 17.02 -16.47 7.43
CA LEU A 102 18.23 -17.27 7.34
C LEU A 102 17.78 -18.69 6.98
N ALA A 103 17.57 -18.96 5.70
CA ALA A 103 17.68 -20.27 5.13
C ALA A 103 19.12 -20.67 5.35
N LYS A 104 19.41 -21.24 6.53
CA LYS A 104 20.64 -21.99 6.73
C LYS A 104 20.74 -22.95 5.56
N GLN A 105 21.79 -22.76 4.77
CA GLN A 105 22.20 -23.63 3.70
C GLN A 105 22.10 -25.09 4.19
N HIS A 106 21.09 -25.82 3.72
CA HIS A 106 21.20 -27.27 3.59
C HIS A 106 21.68 -27.51 2.16
N PRO A 107 22.94 -27.91 1.93
CA PRO A 107 23.34 -28.39 0.63
C PRO A 107 22.66 -29.76 0.42
N HIS A 108 22.09 -29.93 -0.78
CA HIS A 108 21.36 -31.11 -1.26
C HIS A 108 19.86 -31.17 -0.97
N ALA A 109 19.07 -30.55 -1.85
CA ALA A 109 17.83 -31.17 -2.34
C ALA A 109 17.57 -30.72 -3.78
N HIS A 110 17.17 -31.68 -4.59
CA HIS A 110 17.08 -31.66 -6.04
C HIS A 110 16.26 -30.50 -6.63
N ALA A 111 16.72 -30.03 -7.79
CA ALA A 111 15.98 -29.13 -8.67
C ALA A 111 14.63 -29.77 -9.05
N HIS A 112 13.56 -29.27 -8.44
CA HIS A 112 12.20 -29.42 -8.95
C HIS A 112 11.69 -28.03 -9.31
N SER A 113 11.36 -27.91 -10.59
CA SER A 113 10.75 -26.77 -11.29
C SER A 113 9.77 -25.97 -10.43
N LEU A 114 10.07 -24.69 -10.23
CA LEU A 114 9.14 -23.69 -9.68
C LEU A 114 7.87 -23.63 -10.56
N PRO A 115 6.66 -23.56 -9.97
CA PRO A 115 5.46 -23.26 -10.73
C PRO A 115 5.54 -21.83 -11.27
N LEU A 116 5.16 -21.65 -12.54
CA LEU A 116 5.03 -20.32 -13.17
C LEU A 116 4.12 -19.42 -12.32
N PRO A 117 4.37 -18.10 -12.27
CA PRO A 117 3.48 -17.16 -11.59
C PRO A 117 2.07 -17.25 -12.20
N PRO A 118 1.01 -17.12 -11.37
CA PRO A 118 -0.35 -17.19 -11.86
C PRO A 118 -0.60 -16.12 -12.93
N PRO A 119 -1.42 -16.41 -13.96
CA PRO A 119 -1.76 -15.43 -14.98
C PRO A 119 -2.42 -14.22 -14.33
N ARG A 120 -2.05 -13.03 -14.84
CA ARG A 120 -2.58 -11.74 -14.42
C ARG A 120 -4.12 -11.82 -14.46
N PRO A 121 -4.84 -11.51 -13.37
CA PRO A 121 -6.29 -11.61 -13.37
C PRO A 121 -6.88 -10.70 -14.45
N PRO A 122 -7.94 -11.13 -15.16
CA PRO A 122 -8.63 -10.26 -16.12
C PRO A 122 -9.15 -9.01 -15.40
N PRO A 123 -9.26 -7.85 -16.08
CA PRO A 123 -9.76 -6.63 -15.46
C PRO A 123 -11.16 -6.89 -14.92
N CYS A 124 -11.25 -7.08 -13.60
CA CYS A 124 -12.52 -7.28 -12.95
C CYS A 124 -13.19 -5.92 -12.77
N CYS A 125 -14.45 -5.87 -13.23
CA CYS A 125 -15.41 -4.80 -13.04
C CYS A 125 -15.27 -3.60 -14.00
N ARG A 126 -16.13 -3.58 -15.03
CA ARG A 126 -16.59 -2.33 -15.65
C ARG A 126 -17.54 -1.62 -14.66
N MET A 127 -17.00 -1.10 -13.56
CA MET A 127 -17.79 -0.29 -12.63
C MET A 127 -18.11 1.05 -13.31
N LYS A 128 -19.40 1.40 -13.36
CA LYS A 128 -19.87 2.73 -13.75
C LYS A 128 -19.12 3.77 -12.93
N GLU A 129 -18.25 4.55 -13.56
CA GLU A 129 -17.73 5.91 -13.27
C GLU A 129 -17.54 6.43 -11.82
N VAL A 130 -17.66 5.61 -10.78
CA VAL A 130 -17.61 6.04 -9.36
C VAL A 130 -16.18 5.95 -8.81
N PHE A 131 -15.34 5.09 -9.38
CA PHE A 131 -13.98 4.84 -8.93
C PHE A 131 -13.01 5.06 -10.10
N ARG A 132 -12.06 5.98 -9.95
CA ARG A 132 -10.97 6.17 -10.91
C ARG A 132 -9.67 5.65 -10.33
N ASP A 133 -9.21 4.53 -10.89
CA ASP A 133 -7.88 3.99 -10.67
C ASP A 133 -6.88 4.77 -11.55
N PHE A 134 -5.99 5.55 -10.94
CA PHE A 134 -5.00 6.33 -11.67
C PHE A 134 -3.65 5.62 -11.85
N HIS A 135 -3.55 4.32 -11.54
CA HIS A 135 -2.32 3.55 -11.77
C HIS A 135 -1.92 3.49 -13.27
N HIS A 136 -2.82 3.83 -14.19
CA HIS A 136 -2.65 3.53 -15.62
C HIS A 136 -2.48 4.72 -16.58
N GLN A 137 -2.61 5.98 -16.14
CA GLN A 137 -2.62 7.12 -17.08
C GLN A 137 -1.39 8.03 -17.04
N HIS A 138 -0.62 8.04 -15.97
CA HIS A 138 0.68 8.72 -15.94
C HIS A 138 1.64 7.86 -15.16
N HIS A 139 2.91 7.85 -15.55
CA HIS A 139 4.04 7.29 -14.82
C HIS A 139 4.23 7.95 -13.42
N GLN A 140 3.21 7.97 -12.56
CA GLN A 140 3.30 8.43 -11.18
C GLN A 140 3.72 7.24 -10.33
N SER A 141 5.03 7.22 -10.06
CA SER A 141 5.75 6.21 -9.31
C SER A 141 5.19 6.06 -7.90
N SER A 142 4.36 5.04 -7.64
CA SER A 142 4.20 4.52 -6.27
C SER A 142 5.60 4.20 -5.77
N SER A 143 6.02 4.80 -4.65
CA SER A 143 7.36 4.61 -4.10
C SER A 143 7.28 4.09 -2.68
N VAL A 144 8.17 3.15 -2.38
CA VAL A 144 8.36 2.58 -1.06
C VAL A 144 9.78 2.91 -0.64
N VAL A 145 9.92 3.53 0.54
CA VAL A 145 11.22 3.86 1.12
C VAL A 145 11.37 3.06 2.41
N VAL A 146 12.28 2.09 2.42
CA VAL A 146 12.63 1.32 3.63
C VAL A 146 13.69 2.10 4.40
N LYS A 147 13.45 2.39 5.68
CA LYS A 147 14.36 3.16 6.53
C LYS A 147 14.78 2.35 7.75
N SER A 148 16.03 2.52 8.17
CA SER A 148 16.49 2.01 9.47
C SER A 148 15.90 2.86 10.59
N LEU A 149 15.53 2.24 11.73
CA LEU A 149 14.91 2.90 12.89
C LEU A 149 15.67 4.13 13.41
N SER A 150 16.98 4.22 13.17
CA SER A 150 17.82 5.36 13.56
C SER A 150 17.44 6.70 12.89
N HIS A 151 16.48 6.69 11.94
CA HIS A 151 15.99 7.89 11.24
C HIS A 151 14.58 8.33 11.66
N PHE A 152 13.97 7.68 12.68
CA PHE A 152 12.62 7.99 13.17
C PHE A 152 12.58 8.75 14.51
N TYR A 153 13.75 9.13 15.05
CA TYR A 153 13.90 9.96 16.26
C TYR A 153 14.34 11.37 15.92
#